data_AF-A0A816Z144-F1
#
_entry.id   AF-A0A816Z144-F1
#
_cell.length_a   1.000
_cell.length_b   1.000
_cell.length_c   1.000
_cell.angle_alpha   90.00
_cell.angle_beta   90.00
_cell.angle_gamma   90.00
#
_symmetry.space_group_name_H-M   'P 1'
#
loop_
_entity.id
_entity.type
_entity.pdbx_description
1 polymer ?
#
loop_
_entity_poly.entity_id
_entity_poly.type
_entity_poly.pdbx_seq_one_letter_code
_entity_poly.pdbx_strand_id
1 'polypeptide(L)'
;MTEPYEEGKVLEGLDLEMRRIEMEEVAAVKEANGAEVRLEALDVTAISVLRPDGHPGPYMYELPFKNGVPERVHNDCLHWCLPGPVDTWNEIMIEMLRRLRV
;
A
#
# COMPACT_ATOMS: atom_id res chain seq x y z
N MET A 1 -1.14 -2.46 -16.05
CA MET A 1 -1.11 -0.99 -16.12
C MET A 1 0.31 -0.55 -15.97
N THR A 2 0.72 0.49 -16.68
CA THR A 2 2.13 0.91 -16.76
C THR A 2 2.35 2.31 -16.21
N GLU A 3 1.28 2.98 -15.79
CA GLU A 3 1.28 4.35 -15.30
C GLU A 3 0.40 4.46 -14.04
N PRO A 4 0.73 5.38 -13.11
CA PRO A 4 -0.11 5.70 -11.97
C PRO A 4 -1.51 6.14 -12.39
N TYR A 5 -2.46 6.08 -11.45
CA TYR A 5 -3.76 6.74 -11.65
C TYR A 5 -3.64 8.27 -11.50
N GLU A 6 -4.51 8.98 -12.20
CA GLU A 6 -4.73 10.43 -12.03
C GLU A 6 -5.22 10.76 -10.61
N GLU A 7 -4.96 11.99 -10.18
CA GLU A 7 -5.47 12.50 -8.91
C GLU A 7 -7.01 12.39 -8.86
N GLY A 8 -7.52 11.85 -7.75
CA GLY A 8 -8.96 11.67 -7.52
C GLY A 8 -9.45 10.23 -7.54
N LYS A 9 -8.61 9.24 -7.86
CA LYS A 9 -8.96 7.84 -7.57
C LYS A 9 -9.04 7.63 -6.06
N VAL A 10 -10.19 7.14 -5.61
CA VAL A 10 -10.47 6.88 -4.19
C VAL A 10 -10.63 5.40 -3.91
N LEU A 11 -10.42 5.03 -2.65
CA LEU A 11 -10.70 3.71 -2.12
C LEU A 11 -12.23 3.51 -2.05
N GLU A 12 -12.72 2.34 -2.45
CA GLU A 12 -14.15 2.06 -2.61
C GLU A 12 -14.50 0.69 -2.00
N GLY A 13 -15.78 0.48 -1.72
CA GLY A 13 -16.30 -0.84 -1.29
C GLY A 13 -15.67 -1.34 0.01
N LEU A 14 -15.30 -2.63 0.03
CA LEU A 14 -14.78 -3.31 1.21
C LEU A 14 -13.46 -2.71 1.69
N ASP A 15 -12.58 -2.30 0.77
CA ASP A 15 -11.28 -1.73 1.15
C ASP A 15 -11.44 -0.41 1.92
N LEU A 16 -12.44 0.40 1.53
CA LEU A 16 -12.80 1.62 2.26
C LEU A 16 -13.31 1.32 3.66
N GLU A 17 -14.14 0.29 3.80
CA GLU A 17 -14.67 -0.13 5.10
C GLU A 17 -13.57 -0.67 6.01
N MET A 18 -12.67 -1.51 5.48
CA MET A 18 -11.54 -2.06 6.23
C MET A 18 -10.63 -0.93 6.74
N ARG A 19 -10.22 0.00 5.86
CA ARG A 19 -9.41 1.15 6.28
C ARG A 19 -10.12 1.99 7.34
N ARG A 20 -11.43 2.21 7.22
CA ARG A 20 -12.19 2.96 8.22
C ARG A 20 -12.10 2.29 9.60
N ILE A 21 -12.34 0.98 9.66
CA ILE A 21 -12.29 0.21 10.91
C ILE A 21 -10.87 0.24 11.49
N GLU A 22 -9.84 0.00 10.67
CA GLU A 22 -8.43 0.06 11.11
C GLU A 22 -8.09 1.40 11.78
N MET A 23 -8.51 2.51 11.17
CA MET A 23 -8.25 3.85 11.69
C MET A 23 -9.08 4.18 12.93
N GLU A 24 -10.32 3.69 13.02
CA GLU A 24 -11.16 3.79 14.23
C GLU A 24 -10.51 3.08 15.42
N GLU A 25 -9.99 1.86 15.21
CA GLU A 25 -9.31 1.09 16.26
C GLU A 25 -7.99 1.74 16.70
N VAL A 26 -7.19 2.26 15.76
CA VAL A 26 -5.98 3.03 16.12
C VAL A 26 -6.33 4.25 16.96
N ALA A 27 -7.38 4.99 16.58
CA ALA A 27 -7.82 6.16 17.35
C ALA A 27 -8.29 5.77 18.76
N ALA A 28 -9.08 4.70 18.89
CA ALA A 28 -9.56 4.21 20.18
C ALA A 28 -8.41 3.80 21.11
N VAL A 29 -7.39 3.11 20.58
CA VAL A 29 -6.20 2.74 21.37
C VAL A 29 -5.42 3.98 21.81
N LYS A 30 -5.26 4.98 20.94
CA LYS A 30 -4.58 6.24 21.29
C LYS A 30 -5.34 7.00 22.39
N GLU A 31 -6.67 7.03 22.33
CA GLU A 31 -7.50 7.65 23.37
C GLU A 31 -7.39 6.91 24.70
N ALA A 32 -7.46 5.58 24.68
CA ALA A 32 -7.42 4.75 25.89
C ALA A 32 -6.07 4.78 26.61
N ASN A 33 -4.95 4.87 25.87
CA ASN A 33 -3.60 4.83 26.45
C ASN A 33 -3.00 6.22 26.69
N GLY A 34 -3.62 7.29 26.17
CA GLY A 34 -3.11 8.65 26.29
C GLY A 34 -1.66 8.78 25.82
N ALA A 35 -0.78 9.28 26.69
CA ALA A 35 0.64 9.45 26.41
C ALA A 35 1.52 8.26 26.86
N GLU A 36 0.94 7.22 27.46
CA GLU A 36 1.67 6.07 28.00
C GLU A 36 2.24 5.19 26.88
N VAL A 37 1.47 5.00 25.81
CA VAL A 37 1.89 4.24 24.62
C VAL A 37 1.84 5.16 23.40
N ARG A 38 2.97 5.32 22.73
CA ARG A 38 3.04 6.02 21.44
C ARG A 38 2.69 5.07 20.31
N LEU A 39 1.48 5.20 19.79
CA LEU A 39 0.98 4.44 18.64
C LEU A 39 0.64 5.40 17.50
N GLU A 40 1.15 5.11 16.31
CA GLU A 40 0.82 5.85 15.07
C GLU A 40 0.57 4.86 13.93
N ALA A 41 -0.41 5.14 13.09
CA ALA A 41 -0.67 4.37 11.88
C ALA A 41 0.21 4.89 10.73
N LEU A 42 0.93 3.99 10.06
CA LEU A 42 1.54 4.25 8.77
C LEU A 42 0.46 4.12 7.68
N ASP A 43 -0.38 5.15 7.56
CA ASP A 43 -1.49 5.18 6.60
C ASP A 43 -0.99 5.58 5.20
N VAL A 44 -0.55 4.57 4.44
CA VAL A 44 -0.11 4.72 3.04
C VAL A 44 -1.24 4.42 2.04
N THR A 45 -2.45 4.12 2.50
CA THR A 45 -3.49 3.54 1.64
C THR A 45 -3.86 4.46 0.47
N ALA A 46 -4.01 5.77 0.73
CA ALA A 46 -4.35 6.73 -0.32
C ALA A 46 -3.28 6.80 -1.44
N ILE A 47 -1.99 6.79 -1.07
CA ILE A 47 -0.91 6.83 -2.06
C ILE A 47 -0.74 5.47 -2.77
N SER A 48 -1.05 4.36 -2.10
CA SER A 48 -0.97 3.02 -2.69
C SER A 48 -2.05 2.77 -3.74
N VAL A 49 -3.27 3.26 -3.52
CA VAL A 49 -4.38 3.17 -4.50
C VAL A 49 -4.00 3.80 -5.84
N LEU A 50 -3.19 4.86 -5.82
CA LEU A 50 -2.75 5.57 -7.01
C LEU A 50 -1.66 4.82 -7.80
N ARG A 51 -1.17 3.67 -7.30
CA ARG A 51 0.00 2.96 -7.87
C ARG A 51 -0.29 1.59 -8.47
N PRO A 52 -1.31 1.43 -9.33
CA PRO A 52 -1.58 0.17 -10.01
C PRO A 52 -0.42 -0.27 -10.94
N ASP A 53 0.46 0.66 -11.33
CA ASP A 53 1.70 0.43 -12.07
C ASP A 53 2.82 -0.21 -11.23
N GLY A 54 2.71 -0.18 -9.90
CA GLY A 54 3.70 -0.73 -9.00
C GLY A 54 3.63 -2.24 -8.82
N HIS A 55 2.64 -2.91 -9.40
CA HIS A 55 2.45 -4.36 -9.26
C HIS A 55 3.25 -5.15 -10.31
N PRO A 56 3.74 -6.36 -9.97
CA PRO A 56 4.46 -7.20 -10.91
C PRO A 56 3.58 -7.73 -12.05
N GLY A 57 2.26 -7.80 -11.86
CA GLY A 57 1.35 -8.32 -12.87
C GLY A 57 1.75 -9.74 -13.31
N PRO A 58 2.08 -9.98 -14.59
CA PRO A 58 2.54 -11.29 -15.04
C PRO A 58 3.99 -11.60 -14.69
N TYR A 59 4.79 -10.59 -14.33
CA TYR A 59 6.25 -10.70 -14.13
C TYR A 59 6.63 -11.11 -12.70
N MET A 60 5.71 -11.68 -11.94
CA MET A 60 6.02 -12.30 -10.65
C MET A 60 7.00 -13.48 -10.80
N TYR A 61 6.96 -14.18 -11.93
CA TYR A 61 7.85 -15.30 -12.25
C TYR A 61 8.79 -14.95 -13.40
N GLU A 62 9.94 -15.61 -13.44
CA GLU A 62 10.93 -15.43 -14.50
C GLU A 62 10.37 -15.81 -15.87
N LEU A 63 10.51 -14.91 -16.85
CA LEU A 63 10.12 -15.11 -18.26
C LEU A 63 8.67 -15.63 -18.44
N PRO A 64 7.65 -14.89 -18.00
CA PRO A 64 6.26 -15.37 -17.96
C PRO A 64 5.66 -15.70 -19.34
N PHE A 65 6.31 -15.24 -20.41
CA PHE A 65 5.88 -15.43 -21.80
C PHE A 65 6.89 -16.22 -22.65
N LYS A 66 7.83 -16.95 -22.04
CA LYS A 66 8.83 -17.76 -22.76
C LYS A 66 8.21 -18.69 -23.80
N ASN A 67 7.04 -19.23 -23.51
CA ASN A 67 6.30 -20.16 -24.37
C ASN A 67 5.15 -19.48 -25.14
N GLY A 68 5.21 -18.15 -25.30
CA GLY A 68 4.13 -17.34 -25.87
C GLY A 68 3.20 -16.75 -24.79
N VAL A 69 2.26 -15.91 -25.23
CA VAL A 69 1.27 -15.28 -24.35
C VAL A 69 0.04 -16.19 -24.25
N PRO A 70 -0.34 -16.68 -23.06
CA PRO A 70 -1.53 -17.51 -22.89
C PRO A 70 -2.81 -16.68 -23.08
N GLU A 71 -3.93 -17.34 -23.38
CA GLU A 71 -5.26 -16.70 -23.49
C GLU A 71 -5.66 -15.99 -22.19
N ARG A 72 -5.27 -16.55 -21.04
CA ARG A 72 -5.44 -15.94 -19.72
C ARG A 72 -4.09 -15.70 -19.08
N VAL A 73 -3.77 -14.43 -18.85
CA VAL A 73 -2.56 -14.02 -18.15
C VAL A 73 -2.87 -13.90 -16.65
N HIS A 74 -2.15 -14.66 -15.83
CA HIS A 74 -2.21 -14.49 -14.38
C HIS A 74 -1.54 -13.17 -14.02
N ASN A 75 -2.27 -12.29 -13.31
CA ASN A 75 -1.74 -11.02 -12.83
C ASN A 75 -1.74 -11.05 -11.31
N ASP A 76 -0.56 -10.86 -10.71
CA ASP A 76 -0.48 -10.53 -9.31
C ASP A 76 -0.70 -9.03 -9.12
N CYS A 77 -1.79 -8.70 -8.42
CA CYS A 77 -2.19 -7.34 -8.04
C CYS A 77 -2.11 -7.10 -6.53
N LEU A 78 -1.45 -7.99 -5.79
CA LEU A 78 -1.32 -7.92 -4.33
C LEU A 78 0.09 -7.46 -3.93
N HIS A 79 1.11 -8.00 -4.59
CA HIS A 79 2.51 -7.72 -4.33
C HIS A 79 3.01 -6.52 -5.13
N TRP A 80 4.18 -6.01 -4.76
CA TRP A 80 4.79 -4.83 -5.36
C TRP A 80 6.14 -5.16 -5.99
N CYS A 81 6.43 -4.55 -7.13
CA CYS A 81 7.76 -4.54 -7.71
C CYS A 81 8.75 -3.81 -6.79
N LEU A 82 10.02 -4.23 -6.88
CA LEU A 82 11.16 -3.52 -6.29
C LEU A 82 12.19 -3.20 -7.39
N PRO A 83 12.69 -1.95 -7.48
CA PRO A 83 12.24 -0.77 -6.73
C PRO A 83 10.79 -0.37 -7.08
N GLY A 84 10.06 0.25 -6.15
CA GLY A 84 8.63 0.53 -6.31
C GLY A 84 7.96 1.27 -5.14
N PRO A 85 6.62 1.28 -5.05
CA PRO A 85 5.86 2.05 -4.05
C PRO A 85 6.25 1.77 -2.60
N VAL A 86 6.67 0.54 -2.30
CA VAL A 86 7.16 0.14 -0.97
C VAL A 86 8.36 0.99 -0.52
N ASP A 87 9.20 1.47 -1.45
CA ASP A 87 10.32 2.35 -1.13
C ASP A 87 9.82 3.69 -0.57
N THR A 88 8.77 4.26 -1.17
CA THR A 88 8.12 5.48 -0.67
C THR A 88 7.47 5.26 0.70
N TRP A 89 6.85 4.09 0.93
CA TRP A 89 6.30 3.77 2.25
C TRP A 89 7.39 3.75 3.32
N ASN A 90 8.55 3.17 3.00
CA ASN A 90 9.71 3.14 3.89
C ASN A 90 10.25 4.54 4.17
N GLU A 91 10.32 5.43 3.18
CA GLU A 91 10.72 6.82 3.38
C GLU A 91 9.78 7.57 4.33
N ILE A 92 8.46 7.40 4.16
CA ILE A 92 7.44 7.97 5.06
C ILE A 92 7.60 7.41 6.47
N MET A 93 7.76 6.09 6.60
CA MET A 93 7.98 5.44 7.89
C MET A 93 9.21 6.00 8.61
N ILE A 94 10.33 6.13 7.90
CA ILE A 94 11.57 6.68 8.47
C ILE A 94 11.35 8.13 8.92
N GLU A 95 10.65 8.94 8.12
CA GLU A 95 10.32 10.31 8.48
C GLU A 95 9.40 10.39 9.71
N MET A 96 8.39 9.50 9.82
CA MET A 96 7.55 9.39 11.01
C MET A 96 8.39 9.06 12.26
N LEU A 97 9.27 8.07 12.17
CA LEU A 97 10.16 7.69 13.29
C LEU A 97 11.07 8.84 13.71
N ARG A 98 11.61 9.61 12.76
CA ARG A 98 12.43 10.80 13.03
C ARG A 98 11.65 11.88 13.79
N ARG A 99 10.40 12.12 13.41
CA ARG A 99 9.51 13.10 14.08
C ARG A 99 9.11 12.65 15.48
N LEU A 100 8.94 11.34 15.66
CA LEU A 100 8.52 10.76 16.93
C LEU A 100 9.62 10.70 17.99
N ARG A 101 10.87 11.06 17.65
CA ARG A 101 12.07 11.06 18.52
C ARG A 101 12.05 9.90 19.52
N VAL A 102 12.53 8.76 19.04
CA VAL A 102 13.13 7.72 19.89
C VAL A 102 14.51 8.21 20.32
#